data_AF-A0A353P404-F1
#
_entry.id   AF-A0A353P404-F1
#
_cell.length_a   1.000
_cell.length_b   1.000
_cell.length_c   1.000
_cell.angle_alpha   90.00
_cell.angle_beta   90.00
_cell.angle_gamma   90.00
#
_symmetry.space_group_name_H-M   'P 1'
#
loop_
_entity.id
_entity.type
_entity.pdbx_description
1 polymer ?
#
loop_
_entity_poly.entity_id
_entity_poly.type
_entity_poly.pdbx_seq_one_letter_code
_entity_poly.pdbx_strand_id
1 'polypeptide(L)'
;MADKFVSSAGPKGTGDGSSEANAWSLMNALTYAGAGDYVWIKNDGVYYGTYVVGCSGSYTDNTHIYFIGYNNVNDCDLVNHISDMDYGKGFWGGPLNPDAANCWVDIDGQGAATHVVYQYQKNNVHWRNIYFHNNNKTAYNCVFYAKNCSGVTFTKCKFTDGYMNLWVDTNSTNCMIKCCYFSDYVASNLDIGGGSYLNIFSHCVFNGGQAKMYRSVGCNSIFIGGNYGIGAFYYQNIVFNNTMYNQTAYCLGYGHNSYAGGLIEYNNIFIPAAKNIPAFYRNGYGSLAYSGYGCAYCLEENSVLDTPYSGEKGLNVNPQFADPAGKDFRVRNPLVLRGGMPDFAGNASQIGAVLQKYQFANRSRAANMARLSIFK
;
A
#
# COMPACT_ATOMS: atom_id res chain seq x y z
N MET A 1 13.02 -11.48 23.15
CA MET A 1 13.14 -10.78 21.86
C MET A 1 14.53 -11.06 21.36
N ALA A 2 14.65 -11.78 20.26
CA ALA A 2 15.94 -12.09 19.65
C ALA A 2 15.96 -11.59 18.20
N ASP A 3 17.11 -11.07 17.78
CA ASP A 3 17.38 -10.84 16.38
C ASP A 3 17.74 -12.17 15.71
N LYS A 4 17.10 -12.46 14.58
CA LYS A 4 17.29 -13.67 13.78
C LYS A 4 17.69 -13.28 12.37
N PHE A 5 18.77 -13.84 11.86
CA PHE A 5 19.29 -13.49 10.53
C PHE A 5 18.93 -14.56 9.50
N VAL A 6 18.55 -14.14 8.30
CA VAL A 6 18.09 -14.98 7.19
C VAL A 6 18.87 -14.66 5.91
N SER A 7 19.18 -15.69 5.13
CA SER A 7 19.98 -15.62 3.91
C SER A 7 19.32 -16.37 2.75
N SER A 8 19.45 -15.84 1.52
CA SER A 8 18.90 -16.47 0.30
C SER A 8 19.65 -17.75 -0.08
N ALA A 9 20.95 -17.81 0.21
CA ALA A 9 21.79 -18.99 0.03
C ALA A 9 21.44 -20.20 0.95
N GLY A 10 20.38 -20.10 1.76
CA GLY A 10 19.99 -21.13 2.71
C GLY A 10 20.64 -20.94 4.09
N PRO A 11 20.58 -21.97 4.97
CA PRO A 11 21.18 -21.87 6.28
C PRO A 11 22.71 -21.79 6.16
N LYS A 12 23.33 -20.88 6.91
CA LYS A 12 24.79 -20.71 6.98
C LYS A 12 25.29 -21.22 8.33
N GLY A 13 26.55 -21.67 8.39
CA GLY A 13 27.20 -22.06 9.65
C GLY A 13 26.39 -23.11 10.44
N THR A 14 26.07 -22.80 11.70
CA THR A 14 25.22 -23.67 12.55
C THR A 14 23.74 -23.67 12.15
N GLY A 15 23.30 -22.67 11.38
CA GLY A 15 21.90 -22.52 10.98
C GLY A 15 20.95 -22.23 12.15
N ASP A 16 21.41 -21.52 13.19
CA ASP A 16 20.62 -21.15 14.37
C ASP A 16 20.04 -19.72 14.33
N GLY A 17 20.36 -18.96 13.28
CA GLY A 17 19.89 -17.60 13.05
C GLY A 17 20.53 -16.55 13.95
N SER A 18 21.52 -16.89 14.79
CA SER A 18 22.13 -15.97 15.78
C SER A 18 22.95 -14.83 15.18
N SER A 19 23.39 -14.97 13.94
CA SER A 19 24.20 -14.00 13.20
C SER A 19 24.09 -14.24 11.69
N GLU A 20 24.59 -13.32 10.87
CA GLU A 20 24.68 -13.53 9.41
C GLU A 20 25.50 -14.78 9.05
N ALA A 21 26.53 -15.10 9.84
CA ALA A 21 27.38 -16.27 9.63
C ALA A 21 26.66 -17.59 9.96
N ASN A 22 25.65 -17.53 10.83
CA ASN A 22 24.83 -18.67 11.26
C ASN A 22 23.37 -18.56 10.77
N ALA A 23 23.14 -17.83 9.67
CA ALA A 23 21.80 -17.44 9.23
C ALA A 23 20.86 -18.64 8.99
N TRP A 24 19.56 -18.40 9.15
CA TRP A 24 18.48 -19.30 8.75
C TRP A 24 18.19 -19.24 7.25
N SER A 25 17.55 -20.29 6.73
CA SER A 25 16.75 -20.18 5.52
C SER A 25 15.45 -19.41 5.80
N LEU A 26 14.83 -18.84 4.77
CA LEU A 26 13.51 -18.20 4.93
C LEU A 26 12.46 -19.20 5.45
N MET A 27 12.50 -20.46 5.01
CA MET A 27 11.59 -21.50 5.51
C MET A 27 11.75 -21.74 7.02
N ASN A 28 12.98 -21.79 7.51
CA ASN A 28 13.25 -21.96 8.94
C ASN A 28 12.73 -20.76 9.74
N ALA A 29 12.96 -19.55 9.25
CA ALA A 29 12.45 -18.35 9.90
C ALA A 29 10.91 -18.35 10.01
N LEU A 30 10.23 -18.73 8.92
CA LEU A 30 8.77 -18.81 8.90
C LEU A 30 8.20 -19.95 9.75
N THR A 31 9.01 -20.93 10.13
CA THR A 31 8.61 -22.07 10.96
C THR A 31 8.92 -21.83 12.43
N TYR A 32 10.09 -21.27 12.73
CA TYR A 32 10.68 -21.28 14.07
C TYR A 32 10.79 -19.92 14.75
N ALA A 33 10.52 -18.81 14.06
CA ALA A 33 10.48 -17.49 14.71
C ALA A 33 9.44 -17.47 15.84
N GLY A 34 9.85 -16.97 17.00
CA GLY A 34 9.03 -16.85 18.18
C GLY A 34 8.37 -15.48 18.32
N ALA A 35 7.34 -15.41 19.15
CA ALA A 35 6.74 -14.15 19.54
C ALA A 35 7.76 -13.20 20.19
N GLY A 36 7.86 -11.98 19.65
CA GLY A 36 8.83 -10.96 20.04
C GLY A 36 10.14 -10.99 19.24
N ASP A 37 10.28 -11.86 18.23
CA ASP A 37 11.47 -11.91 17.40
C ASP A 37 11.46 -10.86 16.28
N TYR A 38 12.67 -10.40 15.96
CA TYR A 38 12.97 -9.56 14.80
C TYR A 38 13.80 -10.38 13.82
N VAL A 39 13.17 -10.77 12.72
CA VAL A 39 13.77 -11.57 11.66
C VAL A 39 14.31 -10.63 10.58
N TRP A 40 15.62 -10.48 10.55
CA TRP A 40 16.37 -9.72 9.57
C TRP A 40 16.64 -10.58 8.34
N ILE A 41 16.04 -10.21 7.21
CA ILE A 41 16.19 -10.91 5.94
C ILE A 41 17.18 -10.15 5.08
N LYS A 42 18.31 -10.79 4.76
CA LYS A 42 19.36 -10.15 3.99
C LYS A 42 18.97 -10.08 2.51
N ASN A 43 19.21 -8.93 1.91
CA ASN A 43 19.15 -8.76 0.48
C ASN A 43 20.45 -9.24 -0.17
N ASP A 44 20.64 -10.56 -0.21
CA ASP A 44 21.83 -11.22 -0.77
C ASP A 44 21.52 -12.12 -1.98
N GLY A 45 20.31 -12.02 -2.53
CA GLY A 45 19.83 -12.81 -3.65
C GLY A 45 18.31 -12.88 -3.70
N VAL A 46 17.78 -13.78 -4.55
CA VAL A 46 16.35 -14.05 -4.67
C VAL A 46 15.98 -15.27 -3.83
N TYR A 47 14.93 -15.14 -3.03
CA TYR A 47 14.36 -16.21 -2.24
C TYR A 47 13.28 -16.92 -3.05
N TYR A 48 13.70 -17.98 -3.77
CA TYR A 48 12.81 -18.76 -4.61
C TYR A 48 11.99 -19.77 -3.81
N GLY A 49 10.68 -19.78 -4.04
CA GLY A 49 9.83 -20.88 -3.61
C GLY A 49 8.38 -20.53 -3.30
N THR A 50 7.72 -21.49 -2.67
CA THR A 50 6.39 -21.32 -2.06
C THR A 50 6.54 -21.47 -0.56
N TYR A 51 6.07 -20.49 0.18
CA TYR A 51 6.28 -20.37 1.62
C TYR A 51 4.96 -20.38 2.37
N VAL A 52 4.93 -21.13 3.47
CA VAL A 52 3.81 -21.13 4.42
C VAL A 52 4.30 -20.51 5.72
N VAL A 53 3.59 -19.50 6.21
CA VAL A 53 3.90 -18.88 7.52
C VAL A 53 3.43 -19.84 8.62
N GLY A 54 4.38 -20.49 9.29
CA GLY A 54 4.14 -21.42 10.40
C GLY A 54 4.11 -20.73 11.77
N CYS A 55 4.89 -19.67 11.95
CA CYS A 55 4.99 -18.88 13.17
C CYS A 55 3.82 -17.90 13.34
N SER A 56 3.53 -17.53 14.58
CA SER A 56 2.49 -16.55 14.91
C SER A 56 2.89 -15.76 16.15
N GLY A 57 2.60 -14.46 16.15
CA GLY A 57 2.44 -13.71 17.40
C GLY A 57 1.11 -14.07 18.08
N SER A 58 0.85 -13.47 19.24
CA SER A 58 -0.40 -13.62 19.97
C SER A 58 -1.21 -12.33 19.91
N TYR A 59 -2.44 -12.41 19.40
CA TYR A 59 -3.37 -11.28 19.41
C TYR A 59 -3.80 -10.93 20.84
N THR A 60 -4.04 -11.94 21.68
CA THR A 60 -4.48 -11.76 23.07
C THR A 60 -3.38 -11.17 23.95
N ASP A 61 -2.14 -11.65 23.79
CA ASP A 61 -1.00 -11.21 24.59
C ASP A 61 -0.26 -10.02 23.95
N ASN A 62 -0.76 -9.53 22.82
CA ASN A 62 -0.18 -8.45 22.01
C ASN A 62 1.33 -8.65 21.73
N THR A 63 1.70 -9.85 21.32
CA THR A 63 3.07 -10.19 20.91
C THR A 63 3.16 -10.30 19.40
N HIS A 64 4.32 -9.91 18.86
CA HIS A 64 4.49 -9.63 17.43
C HIS A 64 5.73 -10.34 16.87
N ILE A 65 5.73 -10.62 15.57
CA ILE A 65 6.91 -11.09 14.83
C ILE A 65 7.15 -10.15 13.66
N TYR A 66 8.38 -9.65 13.51
CA TYR A 66 8.73 -8.72 12.45
C TYR A 66 9.72 -9.37 11.47
N PHE A 67 9.36 -9.41 10.20
CA PHE A 67 10.22 -9.78 9.08
C PHE A 67 10.68 -8.50 8.37
N ILE A 68 11.98 -8.21 8.41
CA ILE A 68 12.56 -6.92 8.01
C ILE A 68 13.67 -7.16 6.99
N GLY A 69 13.49 -6.65 5.77
CA GLY A 69 14.53 -6.62 4.75
C GLY A 69 15.63 -5.60 5.08
N TYR A 70 16.88 -5.96 4.83
CA TYR A 70 18.07 -5.10 4.99
C TYR A 70 19.18 -5.45 3.98
N ASN A 71 20.08 -4.52 3.66
CA ASN A 71 21.25 -4.83 2.82
C ASN A 71 22.50 -5.11 3.67
N ASN A 72 22.82 -4.19 4.57
CA ASN A 72 24.02 -4.26 5.41
C ASN A 72 23.64 -4.12 6.90
N VAL A 73 23.90 -5.16 7.68
CA VAL A 73 23.58 -5.19 9.11
C VAL A 73 24.32 -4.11 9.90
N ASN A 74 25.52 -3.71 9.46
CA ASN A 74 26.32 -2.69 10.14
C ASN A 74 25.72 -1.28 10.00
N ASP A 75 24.84 -1.08 9.02
CA ASP A 75 24.12 0.18 8.79
C ASP A 75 22.69 0.14 9.39
N CYS A 76 22.35 -0.94 10.09
CA CYS A 76 21.06 -1.09 10.78
C CYS A 76 21.15 -0.68 12.25
N ASP A 77 20.08 -0.08 12.77
CA ASP A 77 19.89 0.14 14.20
C ASP A 77 19.12 -1.06 14.77
N LEU A 78 19.85 -2.05 15.28
CA LEU A 78 19.26 -3.27 15.84
C LEU A 78 18.53 -3.02 17.17
N VAL A 79 18.87 -1.95 17.90
CA VAL A 79 18.23 -1.61 19.18
C VAL A 79 16.84 -1.03 18.94
N ASN A 80 16.71 -0.15 17.96
CA ASN A 80 15.42 0.44 17.59
C ASN A 80 14.71 -0.34 16.46
N HIS A 81 15.31 -1.43 15.98
CA HIS A 81 14.82 -2.29 14.90
C HIS A 81 14.50 -1.51 13.61
N ILE A 82 15.48 -0.71 13.19
CA ILE A 82 15.40 0.13 12.00
C ILE A 82 16.46 -0.32 11.00
N SER A 83 16.00 -0.72 9.81
CA SER A 83 16.87 -1.22 8.74
C SER A 83 17.60 -0.09 8.01
N ASP A 84 18.74 -0.39 7.38
CA ASP A 84 19.41 0.52 6.44
C ASP A 84 18.48 0.90 5.26
N MET A 85 17.60 -0.03 4.85
CA MET A 85 16.53 0.21 3.88
C MET A 85 15.43 1.14 4.42
N ASP A 86 15.35 1.33 5.74
CA ASP A 86 14.40 2.28 6.33
C ASP A 86 14.88 3.74 6.23
N TYR A 87 16.20 3.94 6.24
CA TYR A 87 16.90 5.22 6.17
C TYR A 87 17.37 5.60 4.76
N GLY A 88 17.44 4.64 3.85
CA GLY A 88 17.88 4.82 2.48
C GLY A 88 17.04 5.84 1.70
N LYS A 89 17.74 6.66 0.91
CA LYS A 89 17.26 7.67 -0.06
C LYS A 89 15.79 7.52 -0.40
N GLY A 90 15.03 8.61 -0.20
CA GLY A 90 13.58 8.64 -0.33
C GLY A 90 13.06 7.63 -1.33
N PHE A 91 12.24 6.70 -0.85
CA PHE A 91 11.55 5.63 -1.58
C PHE A 91 10.90 6.12 -2.90
N TRP A 92 10.76 7.44 -3.08
CA TRP A 92 10.18 8.15 -4.23
C TRP A 92 10.91 9.46 -4.63
N GLY A 93 12.23 9.54 -4.40
CA GLY A 93 13.04 10.78 -4.40
C GLY A 93 13.65 11.27 -5.71
N GLY A 94 13.33 10.71 -6.87
CA GLY A 94 13.86 11.23 -8.14
C GLY A 94 15.39 11.11 -8.31
N PRO A 95 15.94 11.69 -9.39
CA PRO A 95 16.73 10.95 -10.36
C PRO A 95 18.22 10.97 -10.05
N LEU A 96 18.79 9.79 -9.84
CA LEU A 96 19.94 9.28 -10.62
C LEU A 96 20.05 7.76 -10.40
N ASN A 97 18.91 7.06 -10.52
CA ASN A 97 18.66 5.63 -10.22
C ASN A 97 18.35 5.36 -8.74
N PRO A 98 17.07 5.15 -8.34
CA PRO A 98 16.83 4.24 -7.25
C PRO A 98 17.43 2.91 -7.70
N ASP A 99 18.46 2.43 -7.01
CA ASP A 99 18.87 1.05 -7.20
C ASP A 99 17.76 0.22 -6.57
N ALA A 100 16.70 -0.05 -7.35
CA ALA A 100 15.52 -0.78 -6.89
C ALA A 100 15.92 -2.14 -6.31
N ALA A 101 17.09 -2.67 -6.71
CA ALA A 101 17.69 -3.87 -6.16
C ALA A 101 18.04 -3.74 -4.66
N ASN A 102 18.24 -2.54 -4.10
CA ASN A 102 18.67 -2.34 -2.71
C ASN A 102 17.57 -1.83 -1.76
N CYS A 103 16.33 -1.72 -2.25
CA CYS A 103 15.20 -1.23 -1.45
C CYS A 103 14.32 -2.35 -0.88
N TRP A 104 14.46 -3.56 -1.42
CA TRP A 104 13.66 -4.71 -1.04
C TRP A 104 14.44 -5.99 -1.12
N VAL A 105 14.11 -6.94 -0.24
CA VAL A 105 14.45 -8.34 -0.42
C VAL A 105 13.48 -8.99 -1.41
N ASP A 106 13.99 -9.70 -2.40
CA ASP A 106 13.21 -10.34 -3.46
C ASP A 106 12.76 -11.77 -3.08
N ILE A 107 11.44 -12.01 -3.05
CA ILE A 107 10.82 -13.34 -2.87
C ILE A 107 9.97 -13.68 -4.11
N ASP A 108 10.36 -14.74 -4.81
CA ASP A 108 9.81 -15.11 -6.12
C ASP A 108 9.18 -16.52 -6.13
N GLY A 109 7.93 -16.61 -6.59
CA GLY A 109 7.21 -17.86 -6.81
C GLY A 109 7.53 -18.62 -8.10
N GLN A 110 8.39 -18.05 -8.96
CA GLN A 110 8.90 -18.60 -10.22
C GLN A 110 7.83 -18.99 -11.25
N GLY A 111 6.63 -18.42 -11.16
CA GLY A 111 5.51 -18.82 -12.01
C GLY A 111 4.92 -20.20 -11.69
N ALA A 112 5.48 -20.91 -10.69
CA ALA A 112 5.00 -22.22 -10.26
C ALA A 112 4.06 -22.12 -9.05
N ALA A 113 4.25 -21.11 -8.20
CA ALA A 113 3.49 -20.97 -6.96
C ALA A 113 2.01 -20.64 -7.22
N THR A 114 1.10 -21.30 -6.50
CA THR A 114 -0.30 -20.84 -6.36
C THR A 114 -0.33 -19.55 -5.53
N HIS A 115 0.39 -19.55 -4.41
CA HIS A 115 0.66 -18.40 -3.57
C HIS A 115 2.15 -18.38 -3.26
N VAL A 116 2.85 -17.25 -3.41
CA VAL A 116 4.28 -17.19 -3.01
C VAL A 116 4.38 -17.33 -1.51
N VAL A 117 3.54 -16.59 -0.79
CA VAL A 117 3.41 -16.69 0.66
C VAL A 117 1.94 -16.93 1.02
N TYR A 118 1.71 -18.00 1.80
CA TYR A 118 0.42 -18.32 2.38
C TYR A 118 0.47 -18.19 3.90
N GLN A 119 -0.43 -17.37 4.45
CA GLN A 119 -0.56 -17.14 5.89
C GLN A 119 -2.00 -17.45 6.33
N TYR A 120 -2.15 -18.49 7.15
CA TYR A 120 -3.45 -18.96 7.63
C TYR A 120 -3.48 -19.04 9.14
N GLN A 121 -4.43 -18.33 9.77
CA GLN A 121 -4.60 -18.30 11.23
C GLN A 121 -3.30 -17.91 11.97
N LYS A 122 -2.51 -17.01 11.38
CA LYS A 122 -1.31 -16.44 12.03
C LYS A 122 -1.51 -14.96 12.25
N ASN A 123 -1.31 -14.54 13.49
CA ASN A 123 -1.64 -13.20 13.95
C ASN A 123 -0.36 -12.41 14.27
N ASN A 124 -0.46 -11.08 14.22
CA ASN A 124 0.61 -10.16 14.60
C ASN A 124 1.93 -10.45 13.90
N VAL A 125 1.86 -10.73 12.59
CA VAL A 125 3.01 -10.92 11.72
C VAL A 125 3.19 -9.68 10.85
N HIS A 126 4.38 -9.11 10.85
CA HIS A 126 4.68 -7.86 10.16
C HIS A 126 5.78 -8.07 9.14
N TRP A 127 5.59 -7.54 7.94
CA TRP A 127 6.53 -7.60 6.83
C TRP A 127 6.98 -6.19 6.47
N ARG A 128 8.29 -5.98 6.33
CA ARG A 128 8.89 -4.69 6.00
C ARG A 128 9.99 -4.84 4.96
N ASN A 129 10.01 -3.95 3.94
CA ASN A 129 11.03 -3.90 2.90
C ASN A 129 11.17 -5.22 2.10
N ILE A 130 10.04 -5.85 1.79
CA ILE A 130 10.00 -7.10 1.02
C ILE A 130 9.32 -6.87 -0.32
N TYR A 131 9.88 -7.44 -1.37
CA TYR A 131 9.30 -7.52 -2.70
C TYR A 131 8.82 -8.94 -2.92
N PHE A 132 7.52 -9.10 -3.10
CA PHE A 132 6.92 -10.36 -3.46
C PHE A 132 6.47 -10.31 -4.92
N HIS A 133 6.78 -11.33 -5.72
CA HIS A 133 6.25 -11.46 -7.08
C HIS A 133 6.15 -12.90 -7.55
N ASN A 134 5.32 -13.11 -8.56
CA ASN A 134 5.07 -14.44 -9.11
C ASN A 134 4.44 -14.38 -10.49
N ASN A 135 5.17 -14.76 -11.53
CA ASN A 135 4.66 -14.75 -12.91
C ASN A 135 3.49 -15.72 -13.18
N ASN A 136 2.97 -16.42 -12.18
CA ASN A 136 1.82 -17.30 -12.31
C ASN A 136 0.53 -16.47 -12.37
N LYS A 137 0.00 -16.31 -13.59
CA LYS A 137 -1.21 -15.54 -13.89
C LYS A 137 -2.50 -16.35 -13.86
N THR A 138 -2.47 -17.58 -13.31
CA THR A 138 -3.67 -18.43 -13.19
C THR A 138 -4.69 -17.83 -12.24
N ALA A 139 -5.98 -17.96 -12.55
CA ALA A 139 -7.06 -17.39 -11.73
C ALA A 139 -7.00 -17.88 -10.28
N TYR A 140 -7.23 -16.95 -9.34
CA TYR A 140 -7.15 -17.13 -7.88
C TYR A 140 -5.76 -17.31 -7.29
N ASN A 141 -4.73 -17.42 -8.12
CA ASN A 141 -3.35 -17.37 -7.62
C ASN A 141 -3.05 -15.94 -7.16
N CYS A 142 -2.22 -15.81 -6.14
CA CYS A 142 -1.78 -14.50 -5.73
C CYS A 142 -0.33 -14.50 -5.28
N VAL A 143 0.23 -13.31 -5.13
CA VAL A 143 1.59 -13.21 -4.61
C VAL A 143 1.57 -13.51 -3.11
N PHE A 144 0.70 -12.82 -2.37
CA PHE A 144 0.54 -13.03 -0.93
C PHE A 144 -0.92 -13.31 -0.60
N TYR A 145 -1.18 -14.39 0.14
CA TYR A 145 -2.51 -14.76 0.63
C TYR A 145 -2.54 -14.82 2.16
N ALA A 146 -3.33 -13.93 2.77
CA ALA A 146 -3.60 -13.92 4.22
C ALA A 146 -5.06 -14.30 4.48
N LYS A 147 -5.31 -15.27 5.36
CA LYS A 147 -6.67 -15.76 5.65
C LYS A 147 -6.86 -16.04 7.14
N ASN A 148 -7.99 -15.62 7.71
CA ASN A 148 -8.29 -15.73 9.15
C ASN A 148 -7.16 -15.14 10.03
N CYS A 149 -6.56 -14.01 9.62
CA CYS A 149 -5.41 -13.42 10.29
C CYS A 149 -5.76 -12.08 10.95
N SER A 150 -5.22 -11.79 12.12
CA SER A 150 -5.40 -10.51 12.81
C SER A 150 -4.09 -9.79 13.04
N GLY A 151 -4.05 -8.47 12.85
CA GLY A 151 -2.85 -7.65 13.15
C GLY A 151 -1.70 -7.82 12.16
N VAL A 152 -1.96 -8.23 10.92
CA VAL A 152 -0.93 -8.39 9.90
C VAL A 152 -0.56 -7.04 9.29
N THR A 153 0.73 -6.72 9.20
CA THR A 153 1.18 -5.45 8.60
C THR A 153 2.12 -5.67 7.44
N PHE A 154 1.97 -4.86 6.40
CA PHE A 154 2.93 -4.70 5.32
C PHE A 154 3.38 -3.24 5.29
N THR A 155 4.67 -3.00 5.45
CA THR A 155 5.25 -1.64 5.41
C THR A 155 6.35 -1.58 4.37
N LYS A 156 6.27 -0.60 3.46
CA LYS A 156 7.31 -0.42 2.43
C LYS A 156 7.52 -1.68 1.56
N CYS A 157 6.49 -2.52 1.41
CA CYS A 157 6.58 -3.72 0.58
C CYS A 157 6.21 -3.43 -0.88
N LYS A 158 6.69 -4.28 -1.78
CA LYS A 158 6.35 -4.27 -3.21
C LYS A 158 5.63 -5.57 -3.56
N PHE A 159 4.58 -5.49 -4.37
CA PHE A 159 3.85 -6.65 -4.88
C PHE A 159 3.63 -6.50 -6.37
N THR A 160 4.11 -7.46 -7.17
CA THR A 160 3.89 -7.44 -8.62
C THR A 160 3.72 -8.84 -9.19
N ASP A 161 3.36 -8.88 -10.47
CA ASP A 161 3.35 -10.07 -11.30
C ASP A 161 2.33 -11.15 -10.92
N GLY A 162 1.48 -10.96 -9.90
CA GLY A 162 0.43 -11.93 -9.58
C GLY A 162 -0.78 -11.94 -10.55
N TYR A 163 -1.64 -12.96 -10.42
CA TYR A 163 -3.03 -12.80 -10.86
C TYR A 163 -3.75 -11.81 -9.94
N MET A 164 -3.64 -12.01 -8.62
CA MET A 164 -3.83 -10.96 -7.61
C MET A 164 -2.51 -10.72 -6.89
N ASN A 165 -2.22 -9.48 -6.50
CA ASN A 165 -0.98 -9.21 -5.76
C ASN A 165 -1.14 -9.59 -4.29
N LEU A 166 -1.95 -8.84 -3.52
CA LEU A 166 -2.26 -9.17 -2.13
C LEU A 166 -3.74 -9.55 -1.99
N TRP A 167 -4.01 -10.68 -1.35
CA TRP A 167 -5.36 -11.11 -0.98
C TRP A 167 -5.46 -11.29 0.53
N VAL A 168 -6.27 -10.45 1.19
CA VAL A 168 -6.59 -10.55 2.62
C VAL A 168 -8.02 -11.03 2.76
N ASP A 169 -8.18 -12.31 3.02
CA ASP A 169 -9.45 -13.00 2.92
C ASP A 169 -10.00 -13.42 4.28
N THR A 170 -11.28 -13.75 4.27
CA THR A 170 -12.10 -14.38 5.31
C THR A 170 -11.68 -14.09 6.75
N ASN A 171 -12.50 -13.30 7.47
CA ASN A 171 -12.32 -13.00 8.89
C ASN A 171 -10.93 -12.45 9.26
N SER A 172 -10.26 -11.78 8.33
CA SER A 172 -8.99 -11.11 8.63
C SER A 172 -9.24 -9.68 9.09
N THR A 173 -8.64 -9.28 10.20
CA THR A 173 -8.96 -8.00 10.86
C THR A 173 -7.71 -7.24 11.25
N ASN A 174 -7.83 -5.91 11.35
CA ASN A 174 -6.73 -5.04 11.76
C ASN A 174 -5.47 -5.20 10.89
N CYS A 175 -5.64 -5.50 9.59
CA CYS A 175 -4.50 -5.54 8.68
C CYS A 175 -4.13 -4.12 8.24
N MET A 176 -2.83 -3.81 8.28
CA MET A 176 -2.31 -2.50 7.86
C MET A 176 -1.39 -2.64 6.66
N ILE A 177 -1.73 -1.95 5.58
CA ILE A 177 -0.92 -1.88 4.36
C ILE A 177 -0.45 -0.44 4.23
N LYS A 178 0.86 -0.21 4.41
CA LYS A 178 1.42 1.15 4.54
C LYS A 178 2.64 1.34 3.65
N CYS A 179 2.67 2.44 2.90
CA CYS A 179 3.81 2.78 2.03
C CYS A 179 4.16 1.69 1.00
N CYS A 180 3.21 0.84 0.62
CA CYS A 180 3.45 -0.28 -0.30
C CYS A 180 3.26 0.15 -1.77
N TYR A 181 3.84 -0.63 -2.67
CA TYR A 181 3.69 -0.47 -4.12
C TYR A 181 3.08 -1.71 -4.75
N PHE A 182 2.14 -1.50 -5.67
CA PHE A 182 1.44 -2.55 -6.38
C PHE A 182 1.37 -2.28 -7.89
N SER A 183 1.81 -3.23 -8.71
CA SER A 183 1.69 -3.18 -10.17
C SER A 183 1.61 -4.57 -10.82
N ASP A 184 1.48 -4.61 -12.15
CA ASP A 184 1.65 -5.80 -12.98
C ASP A 184 0.81 -7.01 -12.54
N TYR A 185 -0.49 -6.83 -12.42
CA TYR A 185 -1.46 -7.85 -12.01
C TYR A 185 -2.42 -8.18 -13.16
N VAL A 186 -3.20 -9.27 -13.04
CA VAL A 186 -4.24 -9.62 -14.02
C VAL A 186 -5.64 -9.24 -13.54
N ALA A 187 -5.96 -9.51 -12.28
CA ALA A 187 -7.28 -9.25 -11.70
C ALA A 187 -7.29 -8.02 -10.79
N SER A 188 -6.53 -8.02 -9.70
CA SER A 188 -6.48 -6.88 -8.76
C SER A 188 -5.16 -6.79 -8.01
N ASN A 189 -4.72 -5.55 -7.72
CA ASN A 189 -3.60 -5.34 -6.81
C ASN A 189 -3.90 -5.78 -5.37
N LEU A 190 -5.11 -5.47 -4.90
CA LEU A 190 -5.52 -5.80 -3.56
C LEU A 190 -6.97 -6.27 -3.57
N ASP A 191 -7.19 -7.43 -2.96
CA ASP A 191 -8.51 -7.99 -2.72
C ASP A 191 -8.68 -8.21 -1.22
N ILE A 192 -9.75 -7.68 -0.65
CA ILE A 192 -10.14 -7.93 0.74
C ILE A 192 -11.42 -8.75 0.71
N GLY A 193 -11.34 -10.01 1.12
CA GLY A 193 -12.44 -10.96 1.11
C GLY A 193 -13.49 -10.73 2.21
N GLY A 194 -14.40 -11.69 2.34
CA GLY A 194 -15.65 -11.53 3.11
C GLY A 194 -15.46 -11.75 4.60
N GLY A 195 -16.04 -10.91 5.44
CA GLY A 195 -15.82 -11.01 6.89
C GLY A 195 -14.58 -10.26 7.38
N SER A 196 -13.77 -9.70 6.46
CA SER A 196 -12.59 -8.92 6.83
C SER A 196 -12.95 -7.44 7.05
N TYR A 197 -12.55 -6.88 8.19
CA TYR A 197 -12.92 -5.51 8.60
C TYR A 197 -11.80 -4.81 9.39
N LEU A 198 -11.91 -3.48 9.50
CA LEU A 198 -10.93 -2.59 10.13
C LEU A 198 -9.53 -2.67 9.49
N ASN A 199 -9.49 -2.90 8.18
CA ASN A 199 -8.24 -2.87 7.43
C ASN A 199 -7.91 -1.44 6.99
N ILE A 200 -6.63 -1.09 7.05
CA ILE A 200 -6.12 0.25 6.83
C ILE A 200 -5.12 0.25 5.68
N PHE A 201 -5.34 1.13 4.71
CA PHE A 201 -4.49 1.30 3.53
C PHE A 201 -4.00 2.74 3.47
N SER A 202 -2.70 2.95 3.61
CA SER A 202 -2.17 4.32 3.65
C SER A 202 -0.84 4.55 2.95
N HIS A 203 -0.72 5.69 2.28
CA HIS A 203 0.53 6.10 1.61
C HIS A 203 1.03 5.12 0.54
N CYS A 204 0.14 4.25 0.04
CA CYS A 204 0.45 3.23 -0.95
C CYS A 204 0.27 3.76 -2.36
N VAL A 205 0.86 3.05 -3.33
CA VAL A 205 0.71 3.32 -4.75
C VAL A 205 0.23 2.10 -5.50
N PHE A 206 -0.79 2.32 -6.34
CA PHE A 206 -1.48 1.26 -7.06
C PHE A 206 -1.56 1.60 -8.55
N ASN A 207 -1.07 0.69 -9.40
CA ASN A 207 -1.34 0.72 -10.84
C ASN A 207 -2.75 0.21 -11.14
N GLY A 208 -3.50 0.90 -11.98
CA GLY A 208 -4.84 0.54 -12.46
C GLY A 208 -4.79 -0.15 -13.83
N GLY A 209 -5.96 -0.49 -14.36
CA GLY A 209 -6.12 -0.73 -15.80
C GLY A 209 -6.32 -2.19 -16.25
N GLN A 210 -6.44 -3.16 -15.33
CA GLN A 210 -6.74 -4.56 -15.69
C GLN A 210 -8.07 -5.09 -15.12
N ALA A 211 -8.50 -6.23 -15.68
CA ALA A 211 -9.87 -6.61 -16.07
C ALA A 211 -10.93 -6.78 -14.97
N LYS A 212 -10.61 -6.69 -13.67
CA LYS A 212 -11.62 -6.95 -12.63
C LYS A 212 -12.58 -5.76 -12.53
N MET A 213 -13.70 -5.91 -13.24
CA MET A 213 -14.92 -5.15 -12.99
C MET A 213 -15.56 -5.60 -11.68
N TYR A 214 -16.48 -4.78 -11.14
CA TYR A 214 -17.46 -5.18 -10.14
C TYR A 214 -17.86 -6.64 -10.33
N ARG A 215 -17.38 -7.53 -9.46
CA ARG A 215 -17.92 -8.87 -9.40
C ARG A 215 -19.31 -8.73 -8.82
N SER A 216 -20.34 -9.05 -9.59
CA SER A 216 -21.73 -9.14 -9.11
C SER A 216 -21.97 -10.38 -8.23
N VAL A 217 -20.89 -11.03 -7.78
CA VAL A 217 -20.92 -12.23 -6.96
C VAL A 217 -20.34 -11.81 -5.62
N GLY A 218 -21.22 -11.78 -4.62
CA GLY A 218 -20.96 -11.23 -3.30
C GLY A 218 -19.74 -11.80 -2.59
N CYS A 219 -19.45 -11.20 -1.44
CA CYS A 219 -18.48 -11.58 -0.42
C CYS A 219 -17.16 -10.79 -0.36
N ASN A 220 -16.86 -9.75 -1.15
CA ASN A 220 -15.58 -9.03 -0.97
C ASN A 220 -15.79 -7.64 -0.38
N SER A 221 -14.97 -7.27 0.61
CA SER A 221 -15.09 -6.03 1.39
C SER A 221 -14.53 -4.82 0.64
N ILE A 222 -13.33 -4.93 0.03
CA ILE A 222 -12.66 -3.90 -0.78
C ILE A 222 -11.84 -4.52 -1.92
N PHE A 223 -11.75 -3.82 -3.06
CA PHE A 223 -10.75 -4.03 -4.11
C PHE A 223 -10.01 -2.73 -4.44
N ILE A 224 -8.70 -2.81 -4.69
CA ILE A 224 -7.88 -1.67 -5.14
C ILE A 224 -7.06 -2.07 -6.37
N GLY A 225 -6.97 -1.16 -7.35
CA GLY A 225 -6.14 -1.30 -8.55
C GLY A 225 -6.65 -2.42 -9.45
N GLY A 226 -7.82 -2.21 -10.06
CA GLY A 226 -8.35 -2.95 -11.21
C GLY A 226 -8.84 -1.95 -12.26
N ASN A 227 -10.00 -2.19 -12.88
CA ASN A 227 -10.71 -1.16 -13.65
C ASN A 227 -11.11 0.05 -12.76
N TYR A 228 -11.10 -0.14 -11.44
CA TYR A 228 -11.40 0.85 -10.42
C TYR A 228 -10.13 1.28 -9.67
N GLY A 229 -10.10 2.52 -9.19
CA GLY A 229 -9.14 2.94 -8.16
C GLY A 229 -9.45 2.21 -6.84
N ILE A 230 -10.65 2.44 -6.31
CA ILE A 230 -11.20 1.76 -5.12
C ILE A 230 -12.59 1.21 -5.45
N GLY A 231 -12.88 -0.04 -5.08
CA GLY A 231 -14.23 -0.61 -5.08
C GLY A 231 -14.57 -1.19 -3.72
N ALA A 232 -15.71 -0.84 -3.10
CA ALA A 232 -16.08 -1.35 -1.77
C ALA A 232 -17.52 -1.87 -1.69
N PHE A 233 -17.72 -2.93 -0.88
CA PHE A 233 -19.03 -3.55 -0.65
C PHE A 233 -19.40 -3.65 0.83
N TYR A 234 -18.49 -4.14 1.67
CA TYR A 234 -18.82 -4.66 3.00
C TYR A 234 -17.81 -4.17 4.06
N TYR A 235 -18.31 -3.92 5.28
CA TYR A 235 -17.55 -3.53 6.48
C TYR A 235 -16.79 -2.19 6.48
N GLN A 236 -16.37 -1.79 7.69
CA GLN A 236 -15.58 -0.59 7.95
C GLN A 236 -14.12 -0.81 7.57
N ASN A 237 -13.68 -0.22 6.47
CA ASN A 237 -12.29 -0.25 6.03
C ASN A 237 -11.87 1.19 5.67
N ILE A 238 -10.58 1.50 5.81
CA ILE A 238 -10.07 2.87 5.75
C ILE A 238 -8.99 2.98 4.66
N VAL A 239 -9.24 3.78 3.63
CA VAL A 239 -8.32 3.99 2.50
C VAL A 239 -7.92 5.46 2.45
N PHE A 240 -6.64 5.79 2.65
CA PHE A 240 -6.22 7.18 2.70
C PHE A 240 -4.80 7.51 2.27
N ASN A 241 -4.57 8.75 1.83
CA ASN A 241 -3.25 9.23 1.38
C ASN A 241 -2.61 8.35 0.31
N ASN A 242 -3.39 7.60 -0.47
CA ASN A 242 -2.87 6.72 -1.51
C ASN A 242 -2.82 7.45 -2.86
N THR A 243 -1.97 6.95 -3.76
CA THR A 243 -1.98 7.36 -5.18
C THR A 243 -2.36 6.16 -6.04
N MET A 244 -3.33 6.35 -6.92
CA MET A 244 -3.83 5.31 -7.81
C MET A 244 -3.78 5.87 -9.22
N TYR A 245 -3.18 5.17 -10.17
CA TYR A 245 -3.05 5.66 -11.55
C TYR A 245 -3.55 4.64 -12.57
N ASN A 246 -3.81 5.02 -13.82
CA ASN A 246 -4.31 4.17 -14.91
C ASN A 246 -5.66 3.48 -14.66
N GLN A 247 -6.58 4.07 -13.89
CA GLN A 247 -7.94 3.54 -13.79
C GLN A 247 -8.61 3.60 -15.16
N THR A 248 -9.38 2.57 -15.57
CA THR A 248 -10.01 2.48 -16.91
C THR A 248 -11.54 2.51 -16.89
N ALA A 249 -12.18 2.35 -15.73
CA ALA A 249 -13.64 2.42 -15.59
C ALA A 249 -14.08 3.50 -14.62
N TYR A 250 -13.57 3.53 -13.38
CA TYR A 250 -13.95 4.57 -12.40
C TYR A 250 -12.82 4.84 -11.38
N CYS A 251 -12.80 6.04 -10.78
CA CYS A 251 -11.86 6.32 -9.68
C CYS A 251 -12.31 5.67 -8.37
N LEU A 252 -13.57 5.86 -7.97
CA LEU A 252 -14.18 5.26 -6.78
C LEU A 252 -15.50 4.56 -7.13
N GLY A 253 -15.68 3.34 -6.66
CA GLY A 253 -16.93 2.60 -6.74
C GLY A 253 -17.42 2.16 -5.37
N TYR A 254 -18.72 2.34 -5.07
CA TYR A 254 -19.36 1.73 -3.90
C TYR A 254 -20.77 1.20 -4.20
N GLY A 255 -21.09 0.04 -3.61
CA GLY A 255 -22.45 -0.50 -3.50
C GLY A 255 -22.72 -1.86 -4.15
N HIS A 256 -23.60 -2.63 -3.49
CA HIS A 256 -24.27 -3.83 -3.98
C HIS A 256 -25.77 -3.71 -3.66
N ASN A 257 -26.63 -4.40 -4.42
CA ASN A 257 -28.10 -4.29 -4.34
C ASN A 257 -28.74 -4.68 -2.99
N SER A 258 -27.95 -5.08 -1.99
CA SER A 258 -28.47 -5.75 -0.79
C SER A 258 -27.86 -5.28 0.53
N TYR A 259 -26.80 -4.45 0.52
CA TYR A 259 -26.07 -4.11 1.74
C TYR A 259 -25.48 -2.69 1.69
N ALA A 260 -25.58 -1.98 2.81
CA ALA A 260 -24.95 -0.68 3.03
C ALA A 260 -23.51 -0.86 3.54
N GLY A 261 -22.52 -0.44 2.74
CA GLY A 261 -21.10 -0.46 3.11
C GLY A 261 -20.70 0.71 4.03
N GLY A 262 -19.59 0.55 4.76
CA GLY A 262 -19.04 1.54 5.70
C GLY A 262 -17.62 1.99 5.33
N LEU A 263 -17.35 2.28 4.05
CA LEU A 263 -16.02 2.73 3.60
C LEU A 263 -15.69 4.14 4.14
N ILE A 264 -14.48 4.30 4.67
CA ILE A 264 -13.86 5.61 4.93
C ILE A 264 -12.76 5.81 3.89
N GLU A 265 -12.96 6.76 3.00
CA GLU A 265 -12.00 7.18 1.98
C GLU A 265 -11.56 8.62 2.32
N TYR A 266 -10.26 8.90 2.37
CA TYR A 266 -9.84 10.30 2.53
C TYR A 266 -8.48 10.62 1.91
N ASN A 267 -8.38 11.79 1.27
CA ASN A 267 -7.13 12.34 0.76
C ASN A 267 -6.37 11.40 -0.21
N ASN A 268 -7.09 10.65 -1.04
CA ASN A 268 -6.49 9.84 -2.10
C ASN A 268 -6.38 10.63 -3.41
N ILE A 269 -5.34 10.33 -4.19
CA ILE A 269 -5.11 10.90 -5.53
C ILE A 269 -5.40 9.81 -6.56
N PHE A 270 -6.30 10.11 -7.49
CA PHE A 270 -6.64 9.26 -8.62
C PHE A 270 -6.10 9.87 -9.92
N ILE A 271 -5.47 9.05 -10.76
CA ILE A 271 -4.91 9.43 -12.05
C ILE A 271 -5.52 8.50 -13.11
N PRO A 272 -6.76 8.76 -13.56
CA PRO A 272 -7.43 7.95 -14.58
C PRO A 272 -6.63 7.87 -15.88
N ALA A 273 -6.84 6.79 -16.63
CA ALA A 273 -6.23 6.57 -17.94
C ALA A 273 -6.75 7.54 -19.02
N ALA A 274 -7.98 8.07 -18.87
CA ALA A 274 -8.57 9.02 -19.83
C ALA A 274 -9.54 9.98 -19.12
N LYS A 275 -9.85 11.14 -19.73
CA LYS A 275 -10.73 12.17 -19.14
C LYS A 275 -12.20 11.77 -19.06
N ASN A 276 -12.63 10.82 -19.88
CA ASN A 276 -14.03 10.41 -19.96
C ASN A 276 -14.39 9.35 -18.90
N ILE A 277 -13.41 8.93 -18.10
CA ILE A 277 -13.59 7.98 -17.02
C ILE A 277 -14.36 8.65 -15.90
N PRO A 278 -15.57 8.17 -15.55
CA PRO A 278 -16.33 8.78 -14.49
C PRO A 278 -15.59 8.63 -13.16
N ALA A 279 -15.58 9.70 -12.37
CA ALA A 279 -14.90 9.66 -11.08
C ALA A 279 -15.58 8.69 -10.09
N PHE A 280 -16.90 8.47 -10.20
CA PHE A 280 -17.66 7.65 -9.26
C PHE A 280 -18.64 6.68 -9.92
N TYR A 281 -18.73 5.48 -9.37
CA TYR A 281 -19.82 4.54 -9.59
C TYR A 281 -20.58 4.31 -8.28
N ARG A 282 -21.91 4.45 -8.32
CA ARG A 282 -22.80 4.16 -7.19
C ARG A 282 -23.85 3.13 -7.60
N ASN A 283 -23.89 2.00 -6.89
CA ASN A 283 -25.02 1.06 -6.98
C ASN A 283 -25.98 1.26 -5.79
N GLY A 284 -27.29 1.16 -6.04
CA GLY A 284 -28.39 1.86 -5.36
C GLY A 284 -28.54 1.70 -3.84
N TYR A 285 -27.88 0.74 -3.19
CA TYR A 285 -28.00 0.50 -1.74
C TYR A 285 -26.67 0.66 -0.97
N GLY A 286 -25.56 0.98 -1.64
CA GLY A 286 -24.28 1.23 -0.98
C GLY A 286 -24.16 2.63 -0.38
N SER A 287 -23.50 2.73 0.79
CA SER A 287 -23.11 4.00 1.41
C SER A 287 -21.59 4.11 1.57
N LEU A 288 -21.10 5.34 1.57
CA LEU A 288 -19.78 5.71 2.09
C LEU A 288 -20.01 6.24 3.50
N ALA A 289 -19.26 5.75 4.49
CA ALA A 289 -19.32 6.30 5.84
C ALA A 289 -18.65 7.69 5.88
N TYR A 290 -17.55 7.84 5.15
CA TYR A 290 -16.88 9.11 4.96
C TYR A 290 -16.10 9.12 3.64
N SER A 291 -16.17 10.23 2.92
CA SER A 291 -15.32 10.51 1.77
C SER A 291 -14.98 11.99 1.72
N GLY A 292 -13.71 12.33 1.46
CA GLY A 292 -13.31 13.73 1.39
C GLY A 292 -11.83 13.96 1.10
N TYR A 293 -11.54 15.16 0.59
CA TYR A 293 -10.18 15.67 0.33
C TYR A 293 -9.36 14.92 -0.73
N GLY A 294 -9.93 13.93 -1.43
CA GLY A 294 -9.26 13.33 -2.58
C GLY A 294 -9.42 14.17 -3.86
N CYS A 295 -8.70 13.80 -4.91
CA CYS A 295 -8.78 14.44 -6.22
C CYS A 295 -8.57 13.43 -7.35
N ALA A 296 -9.14 13.72 -8.52
CA ALA A 296 -8.97 12.90 -9.72
C ALA A 296 -8.46 13.76 -10.89
N TYR A 297 -7.37 13.33 -11.53
CA TYR A 297 -6.68 14.11 -12.55
C TYR A 297 -6.20 13.24 -13.72
N CYS A 298 -6.69 13.49 -14.92
CA CYS A 298 -6.21 12.81 -16.12
C CYS A 298 -4.88 13.43 -16.60
N LEU A 299 -3.82 12.62 -16.58
CA LEU A 299 -2.47 13.07 -16.97
C LEU A 299 -2.35 13.30 -18.47
N GLU A 300 -2.85 12.37 -19.30
CA GLU A 300 -2.72 12.43 -20.76
C GLU A 300 -3.40 13.67 -21.34
N GLU A 301 -4.58 14.00 -20.82
CA GLU A 301 -5.40 15.10 -21.31
C GLU A 301 -5.27 16.36 -20.44
N ASN A 302 -4.39 16.30 -19.45
CA ASN A 302 -4.03 17.43 -18.61
C ASN A 302 -5.25 18.14 -18.00
N SER A 303 -6.18 17.36 -17.44
CA SER A 303 -7.49 17.83 -17.01
C SER A 303 -7.90 17.28 -15.64
N VAL A 304 -8.53 18.13 -14.84
CA VAL A 304 -9.23 17.68 -13.63
C VAL A 304 -10.52 17.01 -14.09
N LEU A 305 -10.76 15.79 -13.65
CA LEU A 305 -12.08 15.20 -13.82
C LEU A 305 -13.06 16.01 -12.98
N ASP A 306 -14.27 16.25 -13.47
CA ASP A 306 -15.36 16.69 -12.59
C ASP A 306 -15.36 15.73 -11.40
N THR A 307 -15.01 16.25 -10.23
CA THR A 307 -15.03 15.47 -9.00
C THR A 307 -16.44 15.60 -8.45
N PRO A 308 -17.35 14.63 -8.63
CA PRO A 308 -18.64 14.69 -7.99
C PRO A 308 -18.46 14.19 -6.56
N TYR A 309 -17.72 14.94 -5.74
CA TYR A 309 -17.93 14.84 -4.32
C TYR A 309 -19.30 15.44 -4.04
N SER A 310 -20.33 14.60 -3.98
CA SER A 310 -21.65 15.00 -3.47
C SER A 310 -21.55 15.09 -1.94
N GLY A 311 -21.19 16.27 -1.42
CA GLY A 311 -21.09 16.53 0.02
C GLY A 311 -20.37 17.85 0.33
N GLU A 312 -20.52 18.34 1.57
CA GLU A 312 -19.98 19.63 2.06
C GLU A 312 -18.46 19.79 1.88
N LYS A 313 -17.75 18.69 1.63
CA LYS A 313 -16.30 18.63 1.48
C LYS A 313 -15.83 18.39 0.04
N GLY A 314 -16.70 18.48 -0.95
CA GLY A 314 -16.30 18.41 -2.37
C GLY A 314 -15.55 19.63 -2.90
N LEU A 315 -14.90 19.49 -4.06
CA LEU A 315 -14.25 20.62 -4.76
C LEU A 315 -15.29 21.61 -5.29
N ASN A 316 -16.45 21.10 -5.74
CA ASN A 316 -17.63 21.84 -6.17
C ASN A 316 -18.27 22.69 -5.06
N VAL A 317 -18.14 22.30 -3.78
CA VAL A 317 -18.75 23.01 -2.64
C VAL A 317 -17.78 23.95 -1.92
N ASN A 318 -16.47 23.73 -2.04
CA ASN A 318 -15.47 24.58 -1.39
C ASN A 318 -14.23 24.78 -2.31
N PRO A 319 -14.34 25.72 -3.28
CA PRO A 319 -13.35 25.92 -4.36
C PRO A 319 -12.04 26.56 -3.89
N GLN A 320 -11.98 27.08 -2.65
CA GLN A 320 -10.76 27.63 -2.02
C GLN A 320 -9.68 26.58 -1.72
N PHE A 321 -9.90 25.34 -2.17
CA PHE A 321 -8.95 24.23 -2.12
C PHE A 321 -7.76 24.44 -3.06
N ALA A 322 -7.90 25.31 -4.06
CA ALA A 322 -6.80 25.78 -4.89
C ALA A 322 -6.61 27.28 -4.62
N ASP A 323 -5.35 27.71 -4.46
CA ASP A 323 -4.94 29.11 -4.52
C ASP A 323 -4.25 29.34 -5.87
N PRO A 324 -4.97 29.86 -6.88
CA PRO A 324 -4.42 30.05 -8.21
C PRO A 324 -3.29 31.07 -8.29
N ALA A 325 -3.37 32.12 -7.47
CA ALA A 325 -2.35 33.16 -7.44
C ALA A 325 -1.07 32.67 -6.76
N GLY A 326 -1.19 31.78 -5.77
CA GLY A 326 -0.08 31.16 -5.04
C GLY A 326 0.44 29.84 -5.64
N LYS A 327 -0.23 29.26 -6.65
CA LYS A 327 0.05 27.91 -7.21
C LYS A 327 0.01 26.81 -6.13
N ASP A 328 -0.94 26.89 -5.21
CA ASP A 328 -0.98 26.02 -4.02
C ASP A 328 -2.33 25.32 -3.83
N PHE A 329 -2.33 24.21 -3.09
CA PHE A 329 -3.54 23.51 -2.65
C PHE A 329 -3.68 23.61 -1.13
N ARG A 330 -4.78 24.18 -0.64
CA ARG A 330 -5.01 24.35 0.81
C ARG A 330 -5.54 23.06 1.40
N VAL A 331 -4.69 22.34 2.15
CA VAL A 331 -5.08 21.11 2.87
C VAL A 331 -6.09 21.46 3.97
N ARG A 332 -7.30 20.91 3.89
CA ARG A 332 -8.43 21.25 4.76
C ARG A 332 -8.41 20.57 6.15
N ASN A 333 -7.24 20.30 6.74
CA ASN A 333 -7.17 19.82 8.13
C ASN A 333 -6.32 20.75 9.00
N PRO A 334 -6.96 21.65 9.80
CA PRO A 334 -6.25 22.56 10.68
C PRO A 334 -5.47 21.87 11.82
N LEU A 335 -5.78 20.60 12.12
CA LEU A 335 -5.06 19.79 13.12
C LEU A 335 -3.83 19.07 12.54
N VAL A 336 -3.72 18.98 11.21
CA VAL A 336 -2.59 18.29 10.57
C VAL A 336 -1.60 19.28 9.97
N LEU A 337 -2.00 20.48 9.53
CA LEU A 337 -1.06 21.47 8.98
C LEU A 337 -1.56 22.92 9.12
N ARG A 338 -0.80 23.76 9.83
CA ARG A 338 -0.82 25.23 9.62
C ARG A 338 -0.30 25.51 8.20
N GLY A 339 -1.22 25.65 7.25
CA GLY A 339 -0.93 26.02 5.85
C GLY A 339 -1.54 27.37 5.48
N GLY A 340 -1.41 28.38 6.35
CA GLY A 340 -2.00 29.70 6.08
C GLY A 340 -1.92 30.70 7.23
N MET A 341 -0.72 31.18 7.54
CA MET A 341 -0.42 32.60 7.86
C MET A 341 1.10 32.74 8.04
N PRO A 342 1.70 33.90 7.70
CA PRO A 342 3.10 34.16 8.03
C PRO A 342 3.36 33.97 9.53
N ASP A 343 4.54 33.49 9.90
CA ASP A 343 4.95 33.47 11.29
C ASP A 343 5.08 34.90 11.87
N PHE A 344 5.36 35.02 13.16
CA PHE A 344 5.50 36.31 13.83
C PHE A 344 6.69 37.15 13.29
N ALA A 345 7.53 36.59 12.43
CA ALA A 345 8.62 37.27 11.72
C ALA A 345 8.28 37.57 10.24
N GLY A 346 7.05 37.31 9.80
CA GLY A 346 6.57 37.59 8.44
C GLY A 346 6.95 36.55 7.39
N ASN A 347 7.47 35.38 7.78
CA ASN A 347 7.86 34.33 6.84
C ASN A 347 6.71 33.35 6.60
N ALA A 348 6.53 32.88 5.36
CA ALA A 348 5.51 31.88 5.03
C ALA A 348 5.73 30.56 5.80
N SER A 349 4.71 30.10 6.53
CA SER A 349 4.77 28.83 7.27
C SER A 349 4.92 27.63 6.31
N GLN A 350 5.92 26.78 6.59
CA GLN A 350 6.67 25.96 5.63
C GLN A 350 6.02 24.66 5.12
N ILE A 351 4.72 24.59 4.81
CA ILE A 351 4.21 23.47 4.00
C ILE A 351 3.32 24.02 2.89
N GLY A 352 3.99 24.45 1.82
CA GLY A 352 3.41 24.74 0.51
C GLY A 352 4.17 23.98 -0.57
N ALA A 353 3.55 23.81 -1.74
CA ALA A 353 4.05 23.05 -2.90
C ALA A 353 5.52 23.32 -3.30
N VAL A 354 6.09 24.46 -2.89
CA VAL A 354 7.45 24.91 -3.18
C VAL A 354 8.54 24.15 -2.38
N LEU A 355 8.26 23.71 -1.15
CA LEU A 355 9.26 23.03 -0.29
C LEU A 355 9.02 21.52 -0.12
N GLN A 356 7.89 20.97 -0.55
CA GLN A 356 7.75 19.52 -0.79
C GLN A 356 8.62 19.00 -1.95
N LYS A 357 9.33 19.91 -2.65
CA LYS A 357 10.40 19.61 -3.61
C LYS A 357 11.42 18.59 -3.07
N TYR A 358 11.58 18.51 -1.74
CA TYR A 358 12.55 17.64 -1.08
C TYR A 358 12.02 16.26 -0.63
N GLN A 359 10.70 15.99 -0.66
CA GLN A 359 10.15 14.69 -0.26
C GLN A 359 9.71 13.80 -1.42
N PHE A 360 9.49 14.35 -2.62
CA PHE A 360 8.80 13.62 -3.69
C PHE A 360 9.24 14.00 -5.12
N ALA A 361 10.49 14.43 -5.36
CA ALA A 361 10.94 15.14 -6.56
C ALA A 361 10.36 14.71 -7.95
N ASN A 362 10.12 13.42 -8.22
CA ASN A 362 9.49 12.97 -9.47
C ASN A 362 7.96 12.79 -9.40
N ARG A 363 7.42 12.38 -8.24
CA ARG A 363 5.97 12.37 -7.98
C ARG A 363 5.39 13.77 -7.90
N SER A 364 6.15 14.69 -7.31
CA SER A 364 5.88 16.11 -7.34
C SER A 364 6.06 16.66 -8.75
N ARG A 365 6.80 16.07 -9.69
CA ARG A 365 6.80 16.59 -11.07
C ARG A 365 5.52 16.23 -11.80
N ALA A 366 5.05 14.98 -11.73
CA ALA A 366 3.79 14.58 -12.36
C ALA A 366 2.56 15.14 -11.63
N ALA A 367 2.54 15.08 -10.29
CA ALA A 367 1.51 15.71 -9.47
C ALA A 367 1.61 17.24 -9.51
N ASN A 368 2.80 17.87 -9.52
CA ASN A 368 2.88 19.34 -9.67
C ASN A 368 2.65 19.79 -11.11
N MET A 369 2.97 19.02 -12.15
CA MET A 369 2.51 19.33 -13.52
C MET A 369 0.99 19.20 -13.62
N ALA A 370 0.42 18.17 -12.99
CA ALA A 370 -1.03 18.02 -12.82
C ALA A 370 -1.67 19.13 -11.99
N ARG A 371 -0.93 19.71 -11.04
CA ARG A 371 -1.36 20.85 -10.21
C ARG A 371 -1.15 22.20 -10.92
N LEU A 372 -0.16 22.32 -11.81
CA LEU A 372 0.19 23.56 -12.53
C LEU A 372 -0.66 23.79 -13.78
N SER A 373 -1.27 22.75 -14.33
CA SER A 373 -2.13 22.78 -15.52
C SER A 373 -3.57 23.23 -15.27
N ILE A 374 -4.00 23.19 -14.01
CA ILE A 374 -5.32 23.60 -13.52
C ILE A 374 -5.45 25.14 -13.55
N PHE A 375 -4.33 25.85 -13.66
CA PHE A 375 -4.22 27.31 -13.59
C PHE A 375 -4.01 27.99 -14.96
N LYS A 376 -4.67 27.52 -16.02
CA LYS A 376 -4.74 28.29 -17.27
C LYS A 376 -5.97 29.18 -17.30
#